data_AF-A0A183CRR3-F1
#
_entry.id   AF-A0A183CRR3-F1
#
_cell.length_a   1.000
_cell.length_b   1.000
_cell.length_c   1.000
_cell.angle_alpha   90.00
_cell.angle_beta   90.00
_cell.angle_gamma   90.00
#
_symmetry.space_group_name_H-M   'P 1'
#
loop_
_entity.id
_entity.type
_entity.pdbx_description
1 polymer ?
#
loop_
_entity_poly.entity_id
_entity_poly.type
_entity_poly.pdbx_seq_one_letter_code
_entity_poly.pdbx_strand_id
1 'polypeptide(L)'
;MILAAGFLTGKYRAKADTEGVARSYRVGDYVNTRGLAVLGAMDAVAVQTGAKLADIALAWLLRKKAVTAPIASATSLSQLESFKRAVDLKLTDEMMTLLDKAGA
;
A
#
# COMPACT_ATOMS: atom_id res chain seq x y z
N MET A 1 2.76 8.43 -7.40
CA MET A 1 2.11 7.36 -8.20
C MET A 1 1.29 6.49 -7.25
N ILE A 2 -0.03 6.39 -7.44
CA ILE A 2 -0.96 5.72 -6.51
C ILE A 2 -0.54 4.25 -6.33
N LEU A 3 -0.22 3.85 -5.09
CA LEU A 3 0.05 2.46 -4.67
C LEU A 3 1.23 1.72 -5.37
N ALA A 4 2.26 2.44 -5.83
CA ALA A 4 3.40 1.83 -6.53
C ALA A 4 2.96 0.89 -7.70
N ALA A 5 2.11 1.43 -8.59
CA ALA A 5 1.51 0.71 -9.72
C ALA A 5 0.61 -0.49 -9.34
N GLY A 6 0.18 -0.59 -8.07
CA GLY A 6 -0.65 -1.68 -7.56
C GLY A 6 0.14 -2.71 -6.74
N PHE A 7 1.45 -2.54 -6.56
CA PHE A 7 2.28 -3.39 -5.71
C PHE A 7 1.78 -3.46 -4.26
N LEU A 8 1.42 -2.31 -3.68
CA LEU A 8 0.96 -2.23 -2.28
C LEU A 8 -0.43 -2.85 -2.04
N THR A 9 -1.07 -3.41 -3.06
CA THR A 9 -2.29 -4.22 -2.87
C THR A 9 -1.98 -5.64 -2.40
N GLY A 10 -0.71 -6.04 -2.38
CA GLY A 10 -0.26 -7.38 -1.99
C GLY A 10 -0.39 -8.43 -3.09
N LYS A 11 -0.88 -8.04 -4.28
CA LYS A 11 -1.07 -8.93 -5.44
C LYS A 11 0.25 -9.51 -5.99
N TYR A 12 1.38 -8.87 -5.71
CA TYR A 12 2.69 -9.24 -6.23
C TYR A 12 3.67 -9.45 -5.07
N ARG A 13 4.07 -10.71 -4.83
CA ARG A 13 5.00 -11.10 -3.75
C ARG A 13 6.23 -11.84 -4.27
N ALA A 14 6.21 -12.30 -5.52
CA ALA A 14 7.35 -12.88 -6.22
C ALA A 14 7.51 -12.22 -7.60
N LYS A 15 8.74 -12.25 -8.16
CA LYS A 15 8.98 -11.77 -9.54
C LYS A 15 8.12 -12.53 -10.56
N ALA A 16 7.85 -13.81 -10.31
CA ALA A 16 6.95 -14.63 -11.11
C ALA A 16 5.52 -14.06 -11.17
N ASP A 17 5.02 -13.40 -10.12
CA ASP A 17 3.69 -12.79 -10.10
C ASP A 17 3.57 -11.58 -11.05
N THR A 18 4.71 -11.07 -11.52
CA THR A 18 4.76 -9.96 -12.47
C THR A 18 4.82 -10.43 -13.93
N GLU A 19 5.02 -11.72 -14.19
CA GLU A 19 5.06 -12.27 -15.56
C GLU A 19 3.67 -12.19 -16.22
N GLY A 20 3.62 -11.75 -17.49
CA GLY A 20 2.38 -11.62 -18.26
C GLY A 20 1.51 -10.39 -17.91
N VAL A 21 1.90 -9.57 -16.94
CA VAL A 21 1.15 -8.35 -16.58
C VAL A 21 1.61 -7.18 -17.45
N ALA A 22 0.66 -6.41 -18.02
CA ALA A 22 0.93 -5.25 -18.90
C ALA A 22 1.81 -4.14 -18.28
N ARG A 23 2.15 -4.23 -16.99
CA ARG A 23 3.02 -3.29 -16.24
C ARG A 23 4.16 -4.00 -15.50
N SER A 24 4.52 -5.21 -15.93
CA SER A 24 5.54 -6.07 -15.30
C SER A 24 6.85 -5.34 -15.02
N TYR A 25 7.37 -4.55 -15.96
CA TYR A 25 8.61 -3.79 -15.78
C TYR A 25 8.54 -2.80 -14.61
N ARG A 26 7.39 -2.15 -14.38
CA ARG A 26 7.22 -1.15 -13.32
C ARG A 26 6.96 -1.77 -11.96
N VAL A 27 6.35 -2.96 -11.93
CA VAL A 27 6.03 -3.67 -10.68
C VAL A 27 7.23 -4.49 -10.22
N GLY A 28 7.99 -5.07 -11.16
CA GLY A 28 9.18 -5.87 -10.89
C GLY A 28 10.26 -5.11 -10.12
N ASP A 29 10.40 -3.80 -10.36
CA ASP A 29 11.32 -2.93 -9.60
C ASP A 29 10.95 -2.82 -8.11
N TYR A 30 9.66 -2.97 -7.77
CA TYR A 30 9.18 -2.98 -6.39
C TYR A 30 9.22 -4.36 -5.74
N VAL A 31 9.31 -5.45 -6.51
CA VAL A 31 9.50 -6.81 -5.98
C VAL A 31 10.97 -7.03 -5.64
N ASN A 32 11.42 -6.33 -4.59
CA ASN A 32 12.77 -6.41 -4.04
C ASN A 32 12.69 -6.57 -2.51
N THR A 33 13.84 -6.76 -1.85
CA THR A 33 13.90 -6.96 -0.39
C THR A 33 13.18 -5.84 0.38
N ARG A 34 13.28 -4.59 -0.08
CA ARG A 34 12.63 -3.43 0.54
C ARG A 34 11.12 -3.45 0.32
N GLY A 35 10.65 -3.71 -0.89
CA GLY A 35 9.21 -3.81 -1.17
C GLY A 35 8.53 -4.96 -0.43
N LEU A 36 9.22 -6.10 -0.30
CA LEU A 36 8.74 -7.23 0.49
C LEU A 36 8.73 -6.91 2.00
N ALA A 37 9.71 -6.15 2.49
CA ALA A 37 9.71 -5.66 3.87
C ALA A 37 8.51 -4.73 4.13
N VAL A 38 8.19 -3.83 3.19
CA VAL A 38 6.97 -2.99 3.26
C VAL A 38 5.71 -3.85 3.28
N LEU A 39 5.61 -4.87 2.43
CA LEU A 39 4.45 -5.77 2.43
C LEU A 39 4.34 -6.56 3.75
N GLY A 40 5.44 -7.04 4.31
CA GLY A 40 5.44 -7.71 5.62
C GLY A 40 5.02 -6.77 6.76
N ALA A 41 5.47 -5.52 6.71
CA ALA A 41 5.04 -4.49 7.64
C ALA A 41 3.54 -4.20 7.54
N MET A 42 3.02 -4.09 6.31
CA MET A 42 1.60 -3.89 6.07
C MET A 42 0.77 -5.12 6.47
N ASP A 43 1.28 -6.34 6.30
CA ASP A 43 0.63 -7.57 6.76
C ASP A 43 0.49 -7.57 8.29
N ALA A 44 1.51 -7.14 9.03
CA ALA A 44 1.44 -7.02 10.50
C ALA A 44 0.37 -6.01 10.93
N VAL A 45 0.27 -4.87 10.24
CA VAL A 45 -0.79 -3.86 10.48
C VAL A 45 -2.17 -4.41 10.11
N ALA A 46 -2.28 -5.18 9.01
CA ALA A 46 -3.52 -5.81 8.59
C ALA A 46 -4.03 -6.81 9.62
N VAL A 47 -3.14 -7.61 10.23
CA VAL A 47 -3.50 -8.53 11.31
C VAL A 47 -4.06 -7.79 12.53
N GLN A 48 -3.48 -6.64 12.88
CA GLN A 48 -3.92 -5.86 14.04
C GLN A 48 -5.21 -5.07 13.80
N THR A 49 -5.44 -4.60 12.56
CA THR A 49 -6.55 -3.71 12.23
C THR A 49 -7.71 -4.40 11.51
N GLY A 50 -7.49 -5.60 10.96
CA GLY A 50 -8.42 -6.28 10.05
C GLY A 50 -8.59 -5.57 8.69
N ALA A 51 -7.84 -4.50 8.42
CA ALA A 51 -7.98 -3.69 7.22
C ALA A 51 -7.27 -4.32 6.02
N LYS A 52 -7.72 -3.99 4.81
CA LYS A 52 -7.05 -4.46 3.58
C LYS A 52 -5.74 -3.71 3.39
N LEU A 53 -4.76 -4.36 2.78
CA LEU A 53 -3.47 -3.77 2.42
C LEU A 53 -3.63 -2.46 1.63
N ALA A 54 -4.59 -2.39 0.71
CA ALA A 54 -4.90 -1.17 -0.03
C ALA A 54 -5.38 -0.01 0.87
N ASP A 55 -6.19 -0.31 1.89
CA ASP A 55 -6.69 0.66 2.86
C ASP A 55 -5.53 1.17 3.74
N ILE A 56 -4.64 0.27 4.17
CA ILE A 56 -3.45 0.57 4.98
C ILE A 56 -2.45 1.44 4.21
N ALA A 57 -2.13 1.06 2.97
CA ALA A 57 -1.23 1.85 2.12
C ALA A 57 -1.74 3.27 1.89
N LEU A 58 -3.06 3.39 1.74
CA LEU A 58 -3.69 4.68 1.53
C LEU A 58 -3.73 5.51 2.81
N ALA A 59 -4.11 4.92 3.95
CA ALA A 59 -4.09 5.59 5.26
C ALA A 59 -2.68 6.05 5.63
N TRP A 60 -1.67 5.22 5.34
CA TRP A 60 -0.26 5.56 5.53
C TRP A 60 0.17 6.74 4.64
N LEU A 61 -0.26 6.76 3.37
CA LEU A 61 0.00 7.87 2.46
C LEU A 61 -0.69 9.17 2.91
N LEU A 62 -1.94 9.09 3.37
CA LEU A 62 -2.72 10.24 3.88
C LEU A 62 -2.10 10.84 5.15
N ARG A 63 -1.46 10.01 5.99
CA ARG A 63 -0.77 10.45 7.22
C ARG A 63 0.62 11.05 6.96
N LYS A 64 1.22 10.85 5.78
CA LYS A 64 2.49 11.50 5.43
C LYS A 64 2.26 12.97 5.13
N LYS A 65 2.80 13.83 6.00
CA LYS A 65 2.73 15.32 5.96
C LYS A 65 3.07 15.95 4.60
N ALA A 66 3.77 15.23 3.71
CA ALA A 66 4.15 15.69 2.38
C ALA A 66 3.05 15.54 1.30
N VAL A 67 1.90 14.93 1.61
CA VAL A 67 0.83 14.67 0.66
C VAL A 67 -0.40 15.49 1.03
N THR A 68 -0.54 16.67 0.44
CA THR A 68 -1.67 17.59 0.70
C THR A 68 -3.01 17.06 0.17
N ALA A 69 -2.97 16.27 -0.91
CA ALA A 69 -4.08 15.48 -1.42
C ALA A 69 -3.52 14.37 -2.32
N PRO A 70 -3.74 13.08 -2.01
CA PRO A 70 -3.41 12.03 -2.96
C PRO A 70 -4.36 12.18 -4.15
N ILE A 71 -3.82 12.57 -5.32
CA ILE A 71 -4.57 12.52 -6.59
C ILE A 71 -4.91 11.05 -6.81
N ALA A 72 -6.14 10.69 -6.48
CA ALA A 72 -6.67 9.36 -6.61
C ALA A 72 -7.69 9.36 -7.73
N SER A 73 -7.27 9.04 -8.96
CA SER A 73 -8.21 8.63 -9.99
C SER A 73 -8.79 7.27 -9.60
N ALA A 74 -9.81 7.28 -8.75
CA ALA A 74 -10.62 6.12 -8.46
C ALA A 74 -11.46 5.81 -9.70
N THR A 75 -10.99 4.91 -10.55
CA THR A 75 -11.72 4.47 -11.76
C THR A 75 -12.78 3.42 -11.42
N SER A 76 -13.01 3.11 -10.14
CA SER A 76 -13.92 2.05 -9.69
C SER A 76 -14.51 2.33 -8.31
N LEU A 77 -15.79 2.00 -8.12
CA LEU A 77 -16.53 2.12 -6.84
C LEU A 77 -15.83 1.41 -5.66
N SER A 78 -15.18 0.27 -5.93
CA SER A 78 -14.40 -0.47 -4.93
C SER A 78 -13.22 0.33 -4.38
N GLN A 79 -12.62 1.21 -5.19
CA GLN A 79 -11.56 2.11 -4.73
C GLN A 79 -12.14 3.20 -3.84
N LEU A 80 -13.29 3.78 -4.19
CA LEU A 80 -13.94 4.82 -3.39
C LEU A 80 -14.29 4.34 -1.96
N GLU A 81 -14.80 3.12 -1.82
CA GLU A 81 -15.04 2.55 -0.49
C GLU A 81 -13.74 2.33 0.30
N SER A 82 -12.68 1.93 -0.39
CA SER A 82 -11.36 1.75 0.21
C SER A 82 -10.78 3.09 0.68
N PHE A 83 -11.07 4.18 -0.04
CA PHE A 83 -10.76 5.55 0.42
C PHE A 83 -11.47 5.90 1.72
N LYS A 84 -12.78 5.65 1.79
CA LYS A 84 -13.56 5.92 3.01
C LYS A 84 -13.02 5.12 4.20
N ARG A 85 -12.77 3.82 4.01
CA ARG A 85 -12.17 2.95 5.03
C ARG A 85 -10.78 3.41 5.46
N ALA A 86 -9.95 3.87 4.53
CA ALA A 86 -8.61 4.38 4.83
C ALA A 86 -8.63 5.69 5.65
N VAL A 87 -9.62 6.56 5.43
CA VAL A 87 -9.80 7.78 6.23
C VAL A 87 -10.24 7.44 7.65
N ASP A 88 -11.12 6.45 7.81
CA ASP A 88 -11.59 5.99 9.12
C ASP A 88 -10.56 5.08 9.84
N LEU A 89 -9.54 4.59 9.14
CA LEU A 89 -8.53 3.69 9.68
C LEU A 89 -7.57 4.44 10.62
N LYS A 90 -7.71 4.20 11.92
CA LYS A 90 -6.80 4.73 12.94
C LYS A 90 -5.52 3.90 13.02
N LEU A 91 -4.51 4.28 12.25
CA LEU A 91 -3.14 3.79 12.44
C LEU A 91 -2.55 4.40 13.73
N THR A 92 -2.04 3.56 14.63
CA THR A 92 -1.30 4.01 15.82
C THR A 92 0.09 4.51 15.42
N ASP A 93 0.75 5.26 16.30
CA ASP A 93 2.10 5.77 16.04
C ASP A 93 3.14 4.64 15.89
N GLU A 94 2.92 3.51 16.57
CA GLU A 94 3.73 2.30 16.41
C GLU A 94 3.57 1.70 15.01
N MET A 95 2.33 1.56 14.53
CA MET A 95 2.05 1.08 13.16
C MET A 95 2.64 2.03 12.11
N MET A 96 2.51 3.34 12.32
CA MET A 96 3.11 4.35 11.45
C MET A 96 4.63 4.25 11.42
N THR A 97 5.27 4.10 12.59
CA THR A 97 6.72 3.94 12.70
C THR A 97 7.21 2.68 12.00
N LEU A 98 6.46 1.58 12.14
CA LEU A 98 6.78 0.30 11.51
C LEU A 98 6.68 0.39 9.98
N LEU A 99 5.63 1.02 9.46
CA LEU A 99 5.47 1.27 8.03
C LEU A 99 6.54 2.24 7.49
N ASP A 100 6.84 3.31 8.22
CA ASP A 100 7.87 4.28 7.84
C ASP A 100 9.28 3.68 7.83
N LYS A 101 9.62 2.84 8.82
CA LYS A 101 10.90 2.11 8.83
C LYS A 101 11.02 1.13 7.65
N ALA A 102 9.94 0.45 7.30
CA ALA A 102 9.95 -0.45 6.15
C ALA A 102 10.00 0.32 4.81
N GLY A 103 9.38 1.51 4.78
CA GLY A 103 9.31 2.39 3.62
C GLY A 103 10.51 3.31 3.41
N ALA A 104 11.35 3.54 4.42
CA ALA A 104 12.59 4.32 4.35
C ALA A 104 13.65 3.64 3.47
#